data_AF-A0A134BL11-F1
#
_entry.id   AF-A0A134BL11-F1
#
_cell.length_a   1.000
_cell.length_b   1.000
_cell.length_c   1.000
_cell.angle_alpha   90.00
_cell.angle_beta   90.00
_cell.angle_gamma   90.00
#
_symmetry.space_group_name_H-M   'P 1'
#
loop_
_entity.id
_entity.type
_entity.pdbx_description
1 polymer ?
#
loop_
_entity_poly.entity_id
_entity_poly.type
_entity_poly.pdbx_seq_one_letter_code
_entity_poly.pdbx_strand_id
1 'polypeptide(L)'
;MRANGKAIYNTVTTPNYHDGNVWFTANKDGRTLYAIYTLADGETLPSQIHWKGNLPKGKVVLLSNGKTLKTKVKNGEVTVTLPTSMKSESFAMAFVLQKKSV
;
A
#
# COMPACT_ATOMS: atom_id res chain seq x y z
N MET A 1 -12.51 7.22 -42.70
CA MET A 1 -11.29 8.04 -42.64
C MET A 1 -10.70 7.96 -41.22
N ARG A 2 -9.60 7.21 -41.08
CA ARG A 2 -8.64 7.16 -39.95
C ARG A 2 -9.12 6.66 -38.57
N ALA A 3 -9.40 5.35 -38.52
CA ALA A 3 -8.97 4.52 -37.39
C ALA A 3 -7.43 4.58 -37.31
N ASN A 4 -6.87 5.23 -36.29
CA ASN A 4 -5.47 5.19 -35.80
C ASN A 4 -5.15 6.44 -34.94
N GLY A 5 -5.85 6.69 -33.84
CA GLY A 5 -5.62 7.94 -33.09
C GLY A 5 -6.05 8.06 -31.63
N LYS A 6 -6.58 7.01 -30.98
CA LYS A 6 -6.90 7.05 -29.53
C LYS A 6 -6.56 5.75 -28.77
N ALA A 7 -5.76 4.87 -29.37
CA ALA A 7 -5.29 3.62 -28.75
C ALA A 7 -3.84 3.72 -28.21
N ILE A 8 -3.33 4.94 -28.04
CA ILE A 8 -1.99 5.26 -27.52
C ILE A 8 -2.20 6.45 -26.59
N TYR A 9 -2.67 6.26 -25.35
CA TYR A 9 -1.88 6.33 -24.12
C TYR A 9 -2.63 5.68 -22.93
N ASN A 10 -3.49 4.69 -23.19
CA ASN A 10 -4.27 4.03 -22.12
C ASN A 10 -3.59 2.76 -21.61
N THR A 11 -2.28 2.83 -21.31
CA THR A 11 -1.60 1.84 -20.46
C THR A 11 -1.46 2.45 -19.08
N VAL A 12 -2.37 2.08 -18.19
CA VAL A 12 -2.43 2.55 -16.81
C VAL A 12 -1.26 1.95 -16.05
N THR A 13 -0.12 2.66 -16.00
CA THR A 13 0.85 2.43 -14.93
C THR A 13 0.14 2.80 -13.64
N THR A 14 -0.16 1.83 -12.78
CA THR A 14 -0.42 2.16 -11.37
C THR A 14 0.90 2.79 -10.88
N PRO A 15 0.99 4.11 -10.61
CA PRO A 15 2.30 4.77 -10.51
C PRO A 15 3.17 4.25 -9.36
N ASN A 16 2.55 3.68 -8.33
CA ASN A 16 3.22 3.20 -7.12
C ASN A 16 2.92 1.71 -6.90
N TYR A 17 3.61 0.84 -7.65
CA TYR A 17 3.61 -0.61 -7.41
C TYR A 17 4.41 -1.00 -6.17
N HIS A 18 5.40 -0.18 -5.81
CA HIS A 18 6.11 -0.25 -4.55
C HIS A 18 6.58 1.15 -4.13
N ASP A 19 6.88 1.34 -2.84
CA ASP A 19 7.55 2.52 -2.30
C ASP A 19 8.49 2.04 -1.19
N GLY A 20 9.80 2.23 -1.40
CA GLY A 20 10.83 1.61 -0.57
C GLY A 20 10.63 0.09 -0.45
N ASN A 21 10.50 -0.38 0.79
CA ASN A 21 10.31 -1.78 1.15
C ASN A 21 8.83 -2.23 1.16
N VAL A 22 7.91 -1.40 0.69
CA VAL A 22 6.46 -1.71 0.67
C VAL A 22 6.01 -2.01 -0.75
N TRP A 23 5.47 -3.20 -0.96
CA TRP A 23 4.93 -3.67 -2.25
C TRP A 23 3.42 -3.70 -2.21
N PHE A 24 2.76 -3.32 -3.29
CA PHE A 24 1.30 -3.20 -3.35
C PHE A 24 0.68 -4.22 -4.29
N THR A 25 -0.35 -4.91 -3.82
CA THR A 25 -1.20 -5.78 -4.64
C THR A 25 -2.67 -5.49 -4.35
N ALA A 26 -3.58 -5.72 -5.29
CA ALA A 26 -5.00 -5.47 -5.09
C ALA A 26 -5.83 -6.75 -5.31
N ASN A 27 -6.97 -6.85 -4.66
CA ASN A 27 -7.93 -7.89 -4.95
C ASN A 27 -8.56 -7.70 -6.35
N LYS A 28 -9.24 -8.74 -6.88
CA LYS A 28 -9.87 -8.70 -8.22
C LYS A 28 -10.82 -7.51 -8.43
N ASP A 29 -11.49 -7.06 -7.36
CA ASP A 29 -12.43 -5.95 -7.41
C ASP A 29 -11.76 -4.56 -7.31
N GLY A 30 -10.44 -4.51 -7.07
CA GLY A 30 -9.66 -3.29 -6.91
C GLY A 30 -10.01 -2.45 -5.67
N ARG A 31 -10.87 -2.96 -4.77
CA ARG A 31 -11.35 -2.23 -3.59
C ARG A 31 -10.43 -2.40 -2.39
N THR A 32 -9.97 -3.63 -2.18
CA THR A 32 -9.05 -3.98 -1.09
C THR A 32 -7.65 -4.04 -1.67
N LEU A 33 -6.77 -3.27 -1.07
CA LEU A 33 -5.36 -3.20 -1.42
C LEU A 33 -4.53 -3.77 -0.27
N TYR A 34 -3.52 -4.52 -0.63
CA TYR A 34 -2.58 -5.16 0.27
C TYR A 34 -1.22 -4.48 0.13
N ALA A 35 -0.64 -4.10 1.25
CA ALA A 35 0.72 -3.58 1.36
C ALA A 35 1.59 -4.63 2.05
N ILE A 36 2.61 -5.12 1.35
CA ILE A 36 3.53 -6.16 1.82
C ILE A 36 4.85 -5.46 2.14
N TYR A 37 5.24 -5.45 3.41
CA TYR A 37 6.55 -4.97 3.83
C TYR A 37 7.56 -6.11 3.72
N THR A 38 8.59 -5.92 2.91
CA THR A 38 9.71 -6.87 2.77
C THR A 38 10.84 -6.44 3.70
N LEU A 39 11.15 -7.27 4.69
CA LEU A 39 12.32 -7.08 5.55
C LEU A 39 13.51 -7.79 4.92
N ALA A 40 14.64 -7.08 4.75
CA ALA A 40 15.87 -7.68 4.26
C ALA A 40 16.54 -8.54 5.36
N ASP A 41 17.30 -9.55 4.94
CA ASP A 41 17.99 -10.45 5.87
C ASP A 41 18.95 -9.66 6.78
N GLY A 42 18.77 -9.79 8.09
CA GLY A 42 19.58 -9.11 9.10
C GLY A 42 19.11 -7.72 9.51
N GLU A 43 18.01 -7.20 8.94
CA GLU A 43 17.42 -5.93 9.38
C GLU A 43 16.45 -6.11 10.56
N THR A 44 16.32 -5.05 11.36
CA THR A 44 15.30 -4.96 12.41
C THR A 44 14.08 -4.24 11.87
N LEU A 45 12.90 -4.57 12.41
CA LEU A 45 11.69 -3.86 12.04
C LEU A 45 11.76 -2.39 12.45
N PRO A 46 11.48 -1.45 11.54
CA PRO A 46 11.40 -0.05 11.91
C PRO A 46 10.19 0.19 12.83
N SER A 47 10.21 1.26 13.63
CA SER A 47 9.04 1.63 14.45
C SER A 47 7.87 2.16 13.60
N GLN A 48 8.16 2.66 12.40
CA GLN A 48 7.18 3.20 11.46
C GLN A 48 7.54 2.84 10.02
N ILE A 49 6.51 2.60 9.21
CA ILE A 49 6.62 2.44 7.76
C ILE A 49 5.97 3.66 7.11
N HIS A 50 6.56 4.13 6.01
CA HIS A 50 6.02 5.23 5.23
C HIS A 50 5.91 4.83 3.75
N TRP A 51 4.87 5.31 3.08
CA TRP A 51 4.74 5.24 1.62
C TRP A 51 3.90 6.40 1.09
N LYS A 52 4.04 6.70 -0.19
CA LYS A 52 3.27 7.73 -0.91
C LYS A 52 2.20 7.10 -1.78
N GLY A 53 1.08 7.80 -1.94
CA GLY A 53 -0.07 7.29 -2.68
C GLY A 53 -0.72 6.09 -1.98
N ASN A 54 -1.56 5.33 -2.71
CA ASN A 54 -2.29 4.19 -2.15
C ASN A 54 -2.93 4.50 -0.78
N LEU A 55 -3.70 5.59 -0.74
CA LEU A 55 -4.18 6.17 0.51
C LEU A 55 -5.30 5.29 1.10
N PRO A 56 -5.20 4.85 2.36
CA PRO A 56 -6.23 4.04 2.99
C PRO A 56 -7.48 4.87 3.31
N LYS A 57 -8.64 4.37 2.91
CA LYS A 57 -9.95 4.80 3.38
C LYS A 57 -10.26 4.08 4.68
N GLY A 58 -9.86 4.67 5.79
CA GLY A 58 -10.14 4.15 7.14
C GLY A 58 -9.00 3.31 7.70
N LYS A 59 -9.30 2.09 8.14
CA LYS A 59 -8.36 1.26 8.92
C LYS A 59 -7.35 0.56 8.01
N VAL A 60 -6.09 0.53 8.45
CA VAL A 60 -5.06 -0.40 7.98
C VAL A 60 -4.97 -1.54 8.97
N VAL A 61 -5.04 -2.78 8.49
CA VAL A 61 -5.13 -3.98 9.32
C VAL A 61 -3.95 -4.89 9.02
N LEU A 62 -3.28 -5.39 10.06
CA LEU A 62 -2.26 -6.42 9.93
C LEU A 62 -2.92 -7.78 9.64
N LEU A 63 -2.52 -8.45 8.55
CA LEU A 63 -3.18 -9.69 8.13
C LEU A 63 -2.93 -10.88 9.06
N SER A 64 -1.79 -10.92 9.75
CA SER A 64 -1.41 -12.07 10.58
C SER A 64 -2.32 -12.27 11.79
N ASN A 65 -2.91 -11.21 12.33
CA ASN A 65 -3.73 -11.26 13.55
C ASN A 65 -4.97 -10.35 13.52
N GLY A 66 -5.24 -9.66 12.40
CA GLY A 66 -6.37 -8.74 12.27
C GLY A 66 -6.25 -7.45 13.09
N LYS A 67 -5.08 -7.16 13.70
CA LYS A 67 -4.88 -5.96 14.51
C LYS A 67 -4.93 -4.71 13.63
N THR A 68 -5.74 -3.73 14.02
CA THR A 68 -5.73 -2.41 13.38
C THR A 68 -4.45 -1.67 13.77
N LEU A 69 -3.71 -1.18 12.78
CA LEU A 69 -2.49 -0.41 12.97
C LEU A 69 -2.81 1.08 13.08
N LYS A 70 -1.99 1.80 13.83
CA LYS A 70 -2.11 3.26 13.92
C LYS A 70 -1.59 3.85 12.60
N THR A 71 -2.45 4.57 11.89
CA THR A 71 -2.13 5.11 10.58
C THR A 71 -2.41 6.62 10.55
N LYS A 72 -1.51 7.37 9.92
CA LYS A 72 -1.67 8.80 9.64
C LYS A 72 -1.51 9.03 8.15
N VAL A 73 -2.39 9.85 7.56
CA VAL A 73 -2.27 10.28 6.16
C VAL A 73 -2.09 11.80 6.14
N LYS A 74 -1.02 12.29 5.53
CA LYS A 74 -0.74 13.72 5.40
C LYS A 74 -0.04 13.99 4.06
N ASN A 75 -0.51 14.99 3.31
CA ASN A 75 0.10 15.43 2.06
C ASN A 75 0.34 14.29 1.03
N GLY A 76 -0.55 13.30 0.98
CA GLY A 76 -0.41 12.14 0.08
C GLY A 76 0.57 11.06 0.53
N GLU A 77 1.10 11.18 1.75
CA GLU A 77 1.96 10.19 2.41
C GLU A 77 1.19 9.49 3.54
N VAL A 78 1.41 8.18 3.65
CA VAL A 78 0.85 7.30 4.67
C VAL A 78 1.97 6.90 5.60
N THR A 79 1.75 7.07 6.90
CA THR A 79 2.64 6.62 7.97
C THR A 79 1.91 5.58 8.81
N VAL A 80 2.47 4.38 8.95
CA VAL A 80 1.94 3.29 9.78
C VAL A 80 2.90 3.02 10.93
N THR A 81 2.40 3.07 12.16
CA THR A 81 3.18 2.72 13.35
C THR A 81 3.08 1.22 13.64
N LEU A 82 4.23 0.55 13.76
CA LEU A 82 4.30 -0.87 14.05
C LEU A 82 4.24 -1.14 15.57
N PRO A 83 3.48 -2.15 16.02
CA PRO A 83 3.55 -2.65 17.39
C PRO A 83 4.96 -3.18 17.72
N THR A 84 5.43 -2.90 18.93
CA THR A 84 6.72 -3.40 19.44
C THR A 84 6.79 -4.92 19.57
N SER A 85 5.65 -5.60 19.62
CA SER A 85 5.54 -7.06 19.77
C SER A 85 5.59 -7.83 18.45
N MET A 86 6.00 -7.22 17.35
CA MET A 86 6.08 -7.89 16.04
C MET A 86 7.39 -8.68 15.90
N LYS A 87 7.29 -9.84 15.24
CA LYS A 87 8.47 -10.62 14.84
C LYS A 87 9.17 -9.92 13.69
N SER A 88 10.49 -9.97 13.65
CA SER A 88 11.30 -9.44 12.55
C SER A 88 11.20 -10.34 11.31
N GLU A 89 10.09 -10.23 10.59
CA GLU A 89 9.83 -10.94 9.34
C GLU A 89 9.03 -10.05 8.38
N SER A 90 8.95 -10.47 7.12
CA SER A 90 8.07 -9.80 6.13
C SER A 90 6.61 -10.01 6.50
N PHE A 91 5.77 -8.98 6.32
CA PHE A 91 4.36 -9.04 6.69
C PHE A 91 3.47 -8.25 5.74
N ALA A 92 2.18 -8.58 5.76
CA ALA A 92 1.18 -7.95 4.91
C ALA A 92 0.13 -7.20 5.72
N MET A 93 -0.29 -6.07 5.16
CA MET A 93 -1.33 -5.20 5.66
C MET A 93 -2.44 -5.12 4.62
N ALA A 94 -3.69 -4.98 5.05
CA ALA A 94 -4.83 -4.75 4.18
C ALA A 94 -5.53 -3.43 4.51
N PHE A 95 -6.00 -2.74 3.48
CA PHE A 95 -6.85 -1.56 3.61
C PHE A 95 -7.74 -1.37 2.40
N VAL A 96 -8.81 -0.60 2.58
CA VAL A 96 -9.66 -0.16 1.46
C VAL A 96 -9.03 1.07 0.82
N LEU A 97 -8.90 1.10 -0.50
CA LEU A 97 -8.31 2.26 -1.18
C LEU A 97 -9.27 3.46 -1.14
N GLN A 98 -8.75 4.65 -0.86
CA GLN A 98 -9.49 5.91 -1.00
C GLN A 98 -9.74 6.17 -2.49
N LYS A 99 -11.04 6.29 -2.86
CA LYS A 99 -11.41 6.71 -4.22
C LYS A 99 -10.78 8.07 -4.49
N LYS A 100 -10.10 8.20 -5.62
CA LYS A 100 -9.74 9.51 -6.17
C LYS A 100 -11.05 10.23 -6.48
N SER A 101 -11.31 11.36 -5.84
CA SER A 101 -12.36 12.27 -6.30
C SER A 101 -11.90 12.79 -7.66
N VAL A 102 -12.68 12.50 -8.70
CA VAL A 102 -12.57 13.12 -10.02
C VAL A 102 -13.18 14.52 -9.93
#